data_AF-A0A1E8PKY9-F1
#
_entry.id   AF-A0A1E8PKY9-F1
#
_cell.length_a   1.000
_cell.length_b   1.000
_cell.length_c   1.000
_cell.angle_alpha   90.00
_cell.angle_beta   90.00
_cell.angle_gamma   90.00
#
_symmetry.space_group_name_H-M   'P 1'
#
loop_
_entity.id
_entity.type
_entity.pdbx_description
1 polymer ?
#
loop_
_entity_poly.entity_id
_entity_poly.type
_entity_poly.pdbx_seq_one_letter_code
_entity_poly.pdbx_strand_id
1 'polypeptide(L)'
;MIYALNMDHCRGYLCALERLNSEASDLCASYELQRLPDAPDLLTALGMRVEEHALHVIEPARDLPAPLWHLKVAPCGRAQLEQVCQRWFFSSAHMQTAPPGRFRACLVDAFLEALDMSLAGFTVHVVKMAPPPGFWYAIHWDEIAFELGDERYLLHFSHSD
;
A
#
# COMPACT_ATOMS: atom_id res chain seq x y z
N MET A 1 17.15 -2.46 -17.25
CA MET A 1 17.14 -3.66 -16.39
C MET A 1 17.51 -3.37 -14.92
N ILE A 2 17.44 -2.10 -14.45
CA ILE A 2 17.74 -1.71 -13.06
C ILE A 2 16.45 -1.60 -12.21
N TYR A 3 15.33 -1.19 -12.83
CA TYR A 3 14.04 -1.02 -12.15
C TYR A 3 13.48 -2.29 -11.51
N ALA A 4 13.60 -3.45 -12.18
CA ALA A 4 13.10 -4.72 -11.65
C ALA A 4 13.82 -5.14 -10.35
N LEU A 5 15.13 -4.92 -10.27
CA LEU A 5 15.94 -5.28 -9.10
C LEU A 5 15.58 -4.40 -7.88
N ASN A 6 15.24 -3.13 -8.11
CA ASN A 6 14.89 -2.19 -7.04
C ASN A 6 13.46 -2.43 -6.52
N MET A 7 12.52 -2.83 -7.39
CA MET A 7 11.17 -3.20 -6.98
C MET A 7 11.15 -4.43 -6.06
N ASP A 8 11.98 -5.44 -6.36
CA ASP A 8 12.11 -6.62 -5.51
C ASP A 8 12.74 -6.27 -4.15
N HIS A 9 13.64 -5.29 -4.11
CA HIS A 9 14.19 -4.78 -2.86
C HIS A 9 13.10 -4.12 -1.99
N CYS A 10 12.25 -3.26 -2.57
CA CYS A 10 11.11 -2.68 -1.86
C CYS A 10 10.16 -3.76 -1.31
N ARG A 11 9.83 -4.76 -2.13
CA ARG A 11 8.97 -5.88 -1.71
C ARG A 11 9.58 -6.70 -0.58
N GLY A 12 10.88 -6.98 -0.64
CA GLY A 12 11.59 -7.67 0.44
C GLY A 12 11.55 -6.87 1.75
N TYR A 13 11.69 -5.55 1.67
CA TYR A 13 11.58 -4.65 2.81
C TYR A 13 10.20 -4.69 3.46
N LEU A 14 9.13 -4.62 2.64
CA LEU A 14 7.75 -4.72 3.10
C LEU A 14 7.45 -6.08 3.73
N CYS A 15 7.87 -7.17 3.10
CA CYS A 15 7.71 -8.53 3.62
C CYS A 15 8.34 -8.70 5.00
N ALA A 16 9.56 -8.16 5.21
CA ALA A 16 10.19 -8.22 6.53
C ALA A 16 9.40 -7.45 7.60
N LEU A 17 8.90 -6.25 7.27
CA LEU A 17 8.11 -5.43 8.20
C LEU A 17 6.72 -6.01 8.48
N GLU A 18 6.10 -6.63 7.48
CA GLU A 18 4.85 -7.37 7.62
C GLU A 18 5.01 -8.48 8.65
N ARG A 19 6.09 -9.28 8.54
CA ARG A 19 6.39 -10.38 9.47
C ARG A 19 6.60 -9.88 10.89
N LEU A 20 7.35 -8.79 11.04
CA LEU A 20 7.60 -8.19 12.35
C LEU A 20 6.33 -7.61 12.98
N ASN A 21 5.45 -7.02 12.18
CA ASN A 21 4.15 -6.54 12.66
C ASN A 21 3.13 -7.66 12.86
N SER A 22 3.29 -8.85 12.26
CA SER A 22 2.31 -9.93 12.37
C SER A 22 2.68 -11.04 13.37
N GLU A 23 3.90 -11.59 13.29
CA GLU A 23 4.24 -12.82 14.03
C GLU A 23 4.43 -12.60 15.53
N ALA A 24 4.75 -11.36 15.92
CA ALA A 24 4.98 -10.98 17.32
C ALA A 24 3.85 -10.12 17.89
N SER A 25 2.71 -10.01 17.19
CA SER A 25 1.59 -9.17 17.62
C SER A 25 0.22 -9.81 17.36
N ASP A 26 -0.83 -9.11 17.79
CA ASP A 26 -2.24 -9.41 17.55
C ASP A 26 -2.72 -8.94 16.17
N LEU A 27 -1.93 -8.14 15.46
CA LEU A 27 -2.27 -7.65 14.12
C LEU A 27 -1.95 -8.70 13.06
N CYS A 28 -2.87 -8.91 12.12
CA CYS A 28 -2.58 -9.62 10.88
C CYS A 28 -2.24 -8.58 9.79
N ALA A 29 -0.98 -8.16 9.71
CA ALA A 29 -0.55 -7.15 8.75
C ALA A 29 -0.30 -7.75 7.35
N SER A 30 -0.59 -6.99 6.30
CA SER A 30 -0.27 -7.30 4.90
C SER A 30 0.25 -6.06 4.19
N TYR A 31 1.50 -6.09 3.72
CA TYR A 31 2.16 -4.94 3.09
C TYR A 31 2.65 -5.30 1.68
N GLU A 32 2.12 -4.63 0.67
CA GLU A 32 2.34 -5.01 -0.73
C GLU A 32 2.76 -3.83 -1.59
N LEU A 33 3.68 -4.08 -2.52
CA LEU A 33 3.98 -3.18 -3.64
C LEU A 33 3.74 -3.93 -4.95
N GLN A 34 2.62 -3.65 -5.59
CA GLN A 34 2.14 -4.37 -6.77
C GLN A 34 2.00 -3.46 -7.99
N ARG A 35 2.17 -4.02 -9.19
CA ARG A 35 1.85 -3.33 -10.44
C ARG A 35 0.33 -3.34 -10.60
N LEU A 36 -0.25 -2.20 -10.96
CA LEU A 36 -1.68 -2.11 -11.29
C LEU A 36 -1.93 -2.61 -12.73
N PRO A 37 -3.17 -3.07 -13.03
CA PRO A 37 -3.54 -3.46 -14.38
C PRO A 37 -3.30 -2.34 -15.40
N ASP A 38 -2.95 -2.72 -16.63
CA ASP A 38 -2.83 -1.77 -17.73
C ASP A 38 -4.20 -1.14 -18.02
N ALA A 39 -4.28 0.20 -17.96
CA ALA A 39 -5.50 0.95 -18.16
C ALA A 39 -5.20 2.35 -18.75
N PRO A 40 -6.22 3.06 -19.28
CA PRO A 40 -6.02 4.41 -19.82
C PRO A 40 -5.60 5.46 -18.78
N ASP A 41 -6.00 5.28 -17.53
CA ASP A 41 -5.74 6.21 -16.42
C ASP A 41 -5.70 5.48 -15.07
N LEU A 42 -5.15 6.15 -14.05
CA LEU A 42 -5.00 5.59 -12.70
C LEU A 42 -6.34 5.19 -12.05
N LEU A 43 -7.41 5.96 -12.22
CA LEU A 43 -8.70 5.62 -11.61
C LEU A 43 -9.28 4.34 -12.21
N THR A 44 -9.16 4.18 -13.52
CA THR A 44 -9.57 2.96 -14.22
C THR A 44 -8.74 1.76 -13.76
N ALA A 45 -7.41 1.90 -13.64
CA ALA A 45 -6.53 0.83 -13.14
C ALA A 45 -6.88 0.39 -11.70
N LEU A 46 -7.14 1.36 -10.81
CA LEU A 46 -7.60 1.10 -9.45
C LEU A 46 -8.96 0.41 -9.42
N GLY A 47 -9.88 0.84 -10.30
CA GLY A 47 -11.20 0.24 -10.47
C GLY A 47 -11.12 -1.24 -10.84
N MET A 48 -10.31 -1.57 -11.85
CA MET A 48 -10.08 -2.95 -12.26
C MET A 48 -9.51 -3.80 -11.11
N ARG A 49 -8.56 -3.27 -10.34
CA ARG A 49 -7.96 -3.98 -9.21
C ARG A 49 -8.97 -4.30 -8.10
N VAL A 50 -9.89 -3.38 -7.77
CA VAL A 50 -10.90 -3.64 -6.72
C VAL A 50 -11.98 -4.61 -7.19
N GLU A 51 -12.35 -4.56 -8.48
CA GLU A 51 -13.27 -5.52 -9.08
C GLU A 51 -12.67 -6.93 -9.08
N GLU A 52 -11.41 -7.06 -9.50
CA GLU A 52 -10.67 -8.33 -9.50
C GLU A 52 -10.56 -8.91 -8.07
N HIS A 53 -10.22 -8.06 -7.10
CA HIS A 53 -10.13 -8.47 -5.69
C HIS A 53 -11.48 -8.98 -5.15
N ALA A 54 -12.58 -8.28 -5.45
CA ALA A 54 -13.92 -8.68 -5.02
C ALA A 54 -14.38 -10.02 -5.63
N LEU A 55 -13.97 -10.29 -6.87
CA LEU A 55 -14.33 -11.51 -7.59
C LEU A 55 -13.48 -12.73 -7.20
N HIS A 56 -12.22 -12.52 -6.82
CA HIS A 56 -11.26 -13.62 -6.69
C HIS A 56 -10.66 -13.81 -5.30
N VAL A 57 -10.69 -12.79 -4.42
CA VAL A 57 -10.06 -12.85 -3.10
C VAL A 57 -11.09 -12.89 -1.98
N ILE A 58 -12.19 -12.15 -2.11
CA ILE A 58 -13.26 -12.12 -1.11
C ILE A 58 -14.11 -13.38 -1.22
N GLU A 59 -14.33 -14.07 -0.09
CA GLU A 59 -15.26 -15.21 -0.02
C GLU A 59 -16.55 -14.85 0.73
N PRO A 60 -17.75 -15.12 0.15
CA PRO A 60 -17.96 -15.57 -1.23
C PRO A 60 -17.63 -14.46 -2.24
N ALA A 61 -17.22 -14.87 -3.45
CA ALA A 61 -16.96 -13.97 -4.57
C ALA A 61 -18.14 -13.04 -4.82
N ARG A 62 -17.86 -11.76 -5.06
CA ARG A 62 -18.88 -10.74 -5.29
C ARG A 62 -18.58 -9.92 -6.53
N ASP A 63 -19.62 -9.69 -7.32
CA ASP A 63 -19.59 -8.72 -8.41
C ASP A 63 -19.81 -7.32 -7.83
N LEU A 64 -18.72 -6.59 -7.59
CA LEU A 64 -18.72 -5.24 -7.02
C LEU A 64 -18.04 -4.26 -7.98
N PRO A 65 -18.79 -3.66 -8.91
CA PRO A 65 -18.26 -2.71 -9.87
C PRO A 65 -17.54 -1.52 -9.22
N ALA A 66 -16.47 -1.05 -9.85
CA ALA A 66 -15.61 0.03 -9.38
C ALA A 66 -16.36 1.31 -8.95
N PRO A 67 -17.44 1.76 -9.62
CA PRO A 67 -18.19 2.94 -9.17
C PRO A 67 -18.77 2.84 -7.76
N LEU A 68 -19.00 1.63 -7.25
CA LEU A 68 -19.50 1.40 -5.90
C LEU A 68 -18.44 1.63 -4.80
N TRP A 69 -17.16 1.62 -5.16
CA TRP A 69 -16.04 1.78 -4.23
C TRP A 69 -15.64 3.25 -4.01
N HIS A 70 -16.31 4.19 -4.71
CA HIS A 70 -16.12 5.63 -4.59
C HIS A 70 -14.64 6.07 -4.56
N LEU A 71 -13.85 5.49 -5.48
CA LEU A 71 -12.41 5.73 -5.57
C LEU A 71 -12.09 7.21 -5.80
N LYS A 72 -11.16 7.73 -5.01
CA LYS A 72 -10.64 9.10 -5.11
C LYS A 72 -9.13 9.07 -4.99
N VAL A 73 -8.47 9.88 -5.80
CA VAL A 73 -7.03 10.09 -5.71
C VAL A 73 -6.74 11.56 -5.42
N ALA A 74 -5.72 11.81 -4.61
CA ALA A 74 -5.22 13.16 -4.33
C ALA A 74 -3.69 13.14 -4.38
N PRO A 75 -3.03 14.24 -4.81
CA PRO A 75 -1.57 14.32 -4.78
C PRO A 75 -1.02 14.00 -3.38
N CYS A 76 0.02 13.17 -3.32
CA CYS A 76 0.72 12.81 -2.09
C CYS A 76 2.11 13.44 -2.08
N GLY A 77 2.37 14.27 -1.08
CA GLY A 77 3.72 14.80 -0.84
C GLY A 77 4.60 13.81 -0.07
N ARG A 78 5.92 14.01 -0.14
CA ARG A 78 6.91 13.18 0.58
C ARG A 78 6.61 13.05 2.07
N ALA A 79 6.31 14.16 2.76
CA ALA A 79 6.01 14.15 4.18
C ALA A 79 4.77 13.31 4.52
N GLN A 80 3.77 13.27 3.63
CA GLN A 80 2.57 12.46 3.82
C GLN A 80 2.88 10.97 3.63
N LEU A 81 3.64 10.61 2.59
CA LEU A 81 4.12 9.24 2.39
C LEU A 81 4.96 8.74 3.58
N GLU A 82 5.85 9.57 4.09
CA GLU A 82 6.66 9.28 5.27
C GLU A 82 5.78 9.03 6.50
N GLN A 83 4.77 9.87 6.75
CA GLN A 83 3.83 9.67 7.85
C GLN A 83 3.03 8.37 7.73
N VAL A 84 2.62 7.99 6.50
CA VAL A 84 1.96 6.70 6.25
C VAL A 84 2.92 5.56 6.59
N CYS A 85 4.15 5.58 6.09
CA CYS A 85 5.14 4.54 6.39
C CYS A 85 5.45 4.45 7.89
N GLN A 86 5.64 5.59 8.57
CA GLN A 86 5.85 5.62 10.03
C GLN A 86 4.70 4.99 10.79
N ARG A 87 3.45 5.30 10.43
CA ARG A 87 2.28 4.71 11.09
C ARG A 87 2.25 3.19 10.90
N TRP A 88 2.46 2.72 9.69
CA TRP A 88 2.34 1.29 9.35
C TRP A 88 3.51 0.46 9.85
N PHE A 89 4.75 0.93 9.72
CA PHE A 89 5.93 0.15 10.12
C PHE A 89 5.98 -0.09 11.62
N PHE A 90 5.32 0.76 12.40
CA PHE A 90 5.23 0.70 13.85
C PHE A 90 3.78 0.60 14.34
N SER A 91 2.91 -0.08 13.58
CA SER A 91 1.49 -0.24 13.94
C SER A 91 1.31 -1.19 15.12
N SER A 92 2.07 -2.28 15.18
CA SER A 92 1.99 -3.27 16.26
C SER A 92 2.62 -2.78 17.57
N ALA A 93 2.08 -3.26 18.71
CA ALA A 93 2.68 -3.03 20.03
C ALA A 93 4.14 -3.52 20.10
N HIS A 94 4.45 -4.63 19.40
CA HIS A 94 5.81 -5.16 19.29
C HIS A 94 6.76 -4.15 18.63
N MET A 95 6.42 -3.67 17.43
CA MET A 95 7.26 -2.71 16.71
C MET A 95 7.30 -1.34 17.42
N GLN A 96 6.29 -0.98 18.21
CA GLN A 96 6.32 0.20 19.07
C GLN A 96 7.34 0.12 20.21
N THR A 97 7.91 -1.06 20.52
CA THR A 97 9.04 -1.15 21.45
C THR A 97 10.37 -0.68 20.86
N ALA A 98 10.46 -0.59 19.52
CA ALA A 98 11.67 -0.10 18.84
C ALA A 98 11.99 1.34 19.29
N PRO A 99 13.27 1.69 19.56
CA PRO A 99 13.63 3.00 20.09
C PRO A 99 13.09 4.16 19.21
N PRO A 100 12.32 5.11 19.77
CA PRO A 100 11.83 6.24 19.00
C PRO A 100 12.98 7.16 18.56
N GLY A 101 12.70 8.04 17.60
CA GLY A 101 13.69 8.96 17.03
C GLY A 101 14.53 8.29 15.94
N ARG A 102 15.86 8.32 16.08
CA ARG A 102 16.78 7.99 14.97
C ARG A 102 16.58 6.60 14.39
N PHE A 103 16.35 5.58 15.21
CA PHE A 103 16.18 4.22 14.71
C PHE A 103 14.96 4.09 13.79
N ARG A 104 13.80 4.58 14.24
CA ARG A 104 12.57 4.55 13.44
C ARG A 104 12.69 5.41 12.18
N ALA A 105 13.32 6.58 12.30
CA ALA A 105 13.59 7.45 11.15
C ALA A 105 14.43 6.71 10.10
N CYS A 106 15.55 6.10 10.49
CA CYS A 106 16.40 5.35 9.56
C CYS A 106 15.67 4.19 8.85
N LEU A 107 14.77 3.48 9.54
CA LEU A 107 13.99 2.41 8.92
C LEU A 107 13.02 2.93 7.85
N VAL A 108 12.38 4.08 8.10
CA VAL A 108 11.48 4.70 7.14
C VAL A 108 12.28 5.32 6.00
N ASP A 109 13.33 6.07 6.30
CA ASP A 109 14.20 6.71 5.31
C ASP A 109 14.78 5.69 4.33
N ALA A 110 15.29 4.55 4.82
CA ALA A 110 15.84 3.51 3.95
C ALA A 110 14.79 2.92 3.00
N PHE A 111 13.55 2.72 3.45
CA PHE A 111 12.48 2.27 2.56
C PHE A 111 12.10 3.34 1.53
N LEU A 112 12.02 4.59 1.96
CA LEU A 112 11.68 5.68 1.07
C LEU A 112 12.78 5.94 0.02
N GLU A 113 14.06 5.79 0.39
CA GLU A 113 15.19 5.81 -0.56
C GLU A 113 15.08 4.67 -1.58
N ALA A 114 14.72 3.46 -1.14
CA ALA A 114 14.48 2.34 -2.04
C ALA A 114 13.31 2.60 -3.01
N LEU A 115 12.23 3.24 -2.54
CA LEU A 115 11.13 3.69 -3.39
C LEU A 115 11.61 4.74 -4.40
N ASP A 116 12.38 5.74 -3.96
CA ASP A 116 12.91 6.78 -4.85
C ASP A 116 13.80 6.17 -5.94
N MET A 117 14.62 5.17 -5.61
CA MET A 117 15.44 4.43 -6.58
C MET A 117 14.62 3.58 -7.57
N SER A 118 13.42 3.15 -7.17
CA SER A 118 12.55 2.26 -7.97
C SER A 118 11.57 3.03 -8.84
N LEU A 119 11.02 4.12 -8.30
CA LEU A 119 9.87 4.85 -8.83
C LEU A 119 10.20 6.34 -9.02
N ALA A 120 11.48 6.67 -9.26
CA ALA A 120 11.91 8.01 -9.62
C ALA A 120 11.09 8.56 -10.80
N GLY A 121 10.53 9.75 -10.63
CA GLY A 121 9.74 10.44 -11.66
C GLY A 121 8.26 10.07 -11.71
N PHE A 122 7.81 9.09 -10.92
CA PHE A 122 6.38 8.79 -10.80
C PHE A 122 5.66 9.91 -10.02
N THR A 123 4.45 10.23 -10.44
CA THR A 123 3.55 11.05 -9.63
C THR A 123 2.95 10.19 -8.54
N VAL A 124 2.91 10.70 -7.31
CA VAL A 124 2.46 9.95 -6.14
C VAL A 124 1.07 10.44 -5.71
N HIS A 125 0.17 9.51 -5.46
CA HIS A 125 -1.21 9.79 -5.10
C HIS A 125 -1.63 9.02 -3.86
N VAL A 126 -2.29 9.68 -2.93
CA VAL A 126 -3.05 8.98 -1.88
C VAL A 126 -4.33 8.48 -2.50
N VAL A 127 -4.62 7.20 -2.31
CA VAL A 127 -5.86 6.58 -2.74
C VAL A 127 -6.82 6.52 -1.55
N LYS A 128 -8.03 7.00 -1.76
CA LYS A 128 -9.14 6.83 -0.82
C LYS A 128 -10.22 6.02 -1.49
N MET A 129 -10.69 4.99 -0.81
CA MET A 129 -11.83 4.19 -1.23
C MET A 129 -12.85 4.15 -0.10
N ALA A 130 -14.13 4.08 -0.44
CA ALA A 130 -15.18 3.82 0.52
C ALA A 130 -15.90 2.53 0.10
N PRO A 131 -16.03 1.56 1.01
CA PRO A 131 -16.66 0.30 0.67
C PRO A 131 -18.14 0.50 0.25
N PRO A 132 -18.68 -0.36 -0.63
CA PRO A 132 -20.09 -0.31 -1.01
C PRO A 132 -21.02 -0.41 0.22
N PRO A 133 -22.21 0.22 0.19
CA PRO A 133 -23.18 0.12 1.27
C PRO A 133 -23.52 -1.34 1.64
N GLY A 134 -23.55 -1.64 2.93
CA GLY A 134 -23.81 -2.99 3.43
C GLY A 134 -22.59 -3.93 3.41
N PHE A 135 -21.43 -3.45 2.97
CA PHE A 135 -20.17 -4.18 3.06
C PHE A 135 -19.40 -3.73 4.31
N TRP A 136 -19.19 -4.67 5.25
CA TRP A 136 -18.39 -4.46 6.45
C TRP A 136 -16.99 -5.03 6.25
N TYR A 137 -15.97 -4.23 6.58
CA TYR A 137 -14.57 -4.62 6.59
C TYR A 137 -14.01 -4.32 7.99
N ALA A 138 -13.54 -5.35 8.70
CA ALA A 138 -12.81 -5.19 9.96
C ALA A 138 -11.30 -5.09 9.68
N ILE A 139 -10.94 -4.26 8.70
CA ILE A 139 -9.55 -4.03 8.31
C ILE A 139 -9.27 -2.55 8.28
N HIS A 140 -8.10 -2.18 8.78
CA HIS A 140 -7.50 -0.89 8.51
C HIS A 140 -6.67 -1.00 7.25
N TRP A 141 -6.65 0.04 6.42
CA TRP A 141 -5.76 0.10 5.27
C TRP A 141 -5.40 1.54 4.88
N ASP A 142 -4.26 1.67 4.21
CA ASP A 142 -3.90 2.85 3.44
C ASP A 142 -3.26 2.44 2.12
N GLU A 143 -3.46 3.28 1.11
CA GLU A 143 -2.98 3.02 -0.23
C GLU A 143 -2.35 4.25 -0.84
N ILE A 144 -1.18 4.03 -1.45
CA ILE A 144 -0.43 5.03 -2.21
C ILE A 144 -0.21 4.50 -3.61
N ALA A 145 -0.70 5.23 -4.60
CA ALA A 145 -0.48 4.91 -6.01
C ALA A 145 0.67 5.74 -6.59
N PHE A 146 1.38 5.14 -7.54
CA PHE A 146 2.46 5.74 -8.31
C PHE A 146 2.08 5.64 -9.79
N GLU A 147 2.14 6.75 -10.54
CA GLU A 147 1.83 6.78 -11.97
C GLU A 147 2.94 7.47 -12.79
N LEU A 148 3.38 6.82 -13.87
CA LEU A 148 4.27 7.40 -14.88
C LEU A 148 3.87 6.89 -16.28
N GLY A 149 3.09 7.70 -17.00
CA GLY A 149 2.53 7.28 -18.29
C GLY A 149 1.59 6.10 -18.10
N ASP A 150 1.86 4.99 -18.79
CA ASP A 150 1.05 3.76 -18.71
C ASP A 150 1.48 2.82 -17.58
N GLU A 151 2.61 3.08 -16.93
CA GLU A 151 3.12 2.27 -15.83
C GLU A 151 2.57 2.78 -14.49
N ARG A 152 1.98 1.87 -13.71
CA ARG A 152 1.30 2.19 -12.44
C ARG A 152 1.58 1.15 -11.38
N TYR A 153 1.84 1.60 -10.17
CA TYR A 153 2.08 0.75 -9.01
C TYR A 153 1.21 1.20 -7.83
N LEU A 154 0.94 0.27 -6.93
CA LEU A 154 0.20 0.48 -5.70
C LEU A 154 1.01 -0.07 -4.54
N LEU A 155 1.30 0.81 -3.59
CA LEU A 155 1.72 0.46 -2.24
C LEU A 155 0.48 0.34 -1.39
N HIS A 156 0.19 -0.87 -0.92
CA HIS A 156 -0.94 -1.19 -0.07
C HIS A 156 -0.43 -1.60 1.31
N PHE A 157 -1.01 -1.00 2.34
CA PHE A 157 -0.83 -1.43 3.72
C PHE A 157 -2.20 -1.80 4.28
N SER A 158 -2.31 -2.97 4.91
CA SER A 158 -3.48 -3.32 5.70
C SER A 158 -3.12 -4.10 6.95
N HIS A 159 -4.03 -4.09 7.92
CA HIS A 159 -4.07 -5.09 8.98
C HIS A 159 -5.51 -5.35 9.40
N SER A 160 -5.80 -6.58 9.83
CA SER A 160 -6.97 -6.86 10.67
C SER A 160 -6.56 -6.94 12.13
N ASP A 161 -7.50 -6.62 13.02
CA ASP A 161 -7.43 -6.96 14.44
C ASP A 161 -7.76 -8.44 14.68
#